data_AF-A0A8T7AAT4-F1
#
_entry.id   AF-A0A8T7AAT4-F1
#
_cell.length_a   1.000
_cell.length_b   1.000
_cell.length_c   1.000
_cell.angle_alpha   90.00
_cell.angle_beta   90.00
_cell.angle_gamma   90.00
#
_symmetry.space_group_name_H-M   'P 1'
#
loop_
_entity.id
_entity.type
_entity.pdbx_description
1 polymer ?
#
loop_
_entity_poly.entity_id
_entity_poly.type
_entity_poly.pdbx_seq_one_letter_code
_entity_poly.pdbx_strand_id
1 'polypeptide(L)'
;MHIFDSRKLIFTSLGACLLFLMACGGPAPSTETISGAPPAREVSQNKSFDNGNYVINFNIINTELLDPEISRKYDVTRSKNRALVNISVQKKNQDGSKTPVTAVLNANVSNLTGQLKKPDWRKIEEAGGAAIYYIGLIRIANGETLVIDMNVLPDGENDPIPVRFQQRMFTD
;
A
#
# COMPACT_ATOMS: atom_id res chain seq x y z
N MET A 1 -12.02 33.59 -52.32
CA MET A 1 -13.48 33.76 -52.19
C MET A 1 -13.99 32.82 -51.12
N HIS A 2 -14.09 33.26 -49.88
CA HIS A 2 -15.08 32.82 -48.90
C HIS A 2 -15.00 33.78 -47.70
N ILE A 3 -16.15 34.40 -47.48
CA ILE A 3 -16.48 35.46 -46.52
C ILE A 3 -16.64 34.81 -45.14
N PHE A 4 -16.19 35.46 -44.07
CA PHE A 4 -16.98 35.51 -42.84
C PHE A 4 -16.67 36.78 -42.04
N ASP A 5 -17.77 37.39 -41.64
CA ASP A 5 -17.95 38.78 -41.27
C ASP A 5 -18.29 38.90 -39.78
N SER A 6 -17.88 40.03 -39.22
CA SER A 6 -18.58 40.87 -38.26
C SER A 6 -18.96 40.44 -36.83
N ARG A 7 -18.42 41.28 -35.93
CA ARG A 7 -19.14 42.12 -34.93
C ARG A 7 -19.50 41.48 -33.59
N LYS A 8 -18.58 41.71 -32.65
CA LYS A 8 -18.86 41.81 -31.21
C LYS A 8 -19.63 43.11 -30.94
N LEU A 9 -20.84 43.01 -30.41
CA LEU A 9 -21.60 44.13 -29.85
C LEU A 9 -21.24 44.29 -28.37
N ILE A 10 -20.90 45.52 -28.02
CA ILE A 10 -20.71 46.05 -26.65
C ILE A 10 -22.05 46.67 -26.25
N PHE A 11 -22.55 46.37 -25.05
CA PHE A 11 -23.60 47.16 -24.41
C PHE A 11 -23.24 47.41 -22.93
N THR A 12 -23.14 48.68 -22.60
CA THR A 12 -22.95 49.28 -21.28
C THR A 12 -24.27 49.84 -20.73
N SER A 13 -24.29 50.12 -19.42
CA SER A 13 -25.28 50.97 -18.67
C SER A 13 -26.53 50.22 -18.17
N LEU A 14 -27.16 50.44 -17.00
CA LEU A 14 -27.05 51.40 -15.90
C LEU A 14 -28.01 50.90 -14.77
N GLY A 15 -27.79 51.31 -13.51
CA GLY A 15 -28.91 51.77 -12.68
C GLY A 15 -29.49 50.83 -11.61
N ALA A 16 -29.40 51.28 -10.37
CA ALA A 16 -29.78 50.64 -9.11
C ALA A 16 -31.30 50.48 -8.87
N CYS A 17 -31.69 49.58 -7.95
CA CYS A 17 -32.91 49.76 -7.14
C CYS A 17 -32.86 48.99 -5.80
N LEU A 18 -33.55 49.56 -4.81
CA LEU A 18 -33.54 49.35 -3.37
C LEU A 18 -34.10 48.00 -2.83
N LEU A 19 -33.56 47.61 -1.67
CA LEU A 19 -34.17 47.04 -0.45
C LEU A 19 -35.59 46.41 -0.51
N PHE A 20 -35.74 45.15 -0.05
CA PHE A 20 -36.43 44.80 1.21
C PHE A 20 -36.54 43.27 1.48
N LEU A 21 -36.40 42.92 2.76
CA LEU A 21 -37.13 41.90 3.56
C LEU A 21 -36.85 40.39 3.44
N MET A 22 -36.47 39.86 4.62
CA MET A 22 -37.04 38.71 5.35
C MET A 22 -36.66 37.28 4.94
N ALA A 23 -36.08 36.59 5.93
CA ALA A 23 -36.44 35.25 6.44
C ALA A 23 -36.36 34.05 5.46
N CYS A 24 -35.96 32.84 5.83
CA CYS A 24 -35.72 32.20 7.11
C CYS A 24 -34.74 31.05 6.87
N GLY A 25 -34.05 30.62 7.92
CA GLY A 25 -33.05 29.55 7.87
C GLY A 25 -33.57 28.26 7.23
N GLY A 26 -32.81 27.76 6.25
CA GLY A 26 -32.92 26.37 5.83
C GLY A 26 -32.39 25.46 6.93
N PRO A 27 -32.98 24.28 7.15
CA PRO A 27 -32.47 23.32 8.13
C PRO A 27 -31.06 22.90 7.70
N ALA A 28 -30.10 23.09 8.59
CA ALA A 28 -28.80 22.46 8.48
C ALA A 28 -29.02 20.94 8.44
N PRO A 29 -28.28 20.20 7.59
CA PRO A 29 -28.31 18.74 7.66
C PRO A 29 -27.86 18.33 9.06
N SER A 30 -28.76 17.64 9.75
CA SER A 30 -28.56 17.11 11.08
C SER A 30 -27.24 16.33 11.14
N THR A 31 -26.41 16.72 12.10
CA THR A 31 -25.27 15.96 12.60
C THR A 31 -25.70 14.54 12.93
N GLU A 32 -25.45 13.60 12.01
CA GLU A 32 -25.36 12.19 12.36
C GLU A 32 -23.98 11.94 12.97
N THR A 33 -23.89 12.17 14.28
CA THR A 33 -22.93 11.45 15.10
C THR A 33 -23.49 10.05 15.30
N ILE A 34 -23.12 9.12 14.41
CA ILE A 34 -23.07 7.70 14.76
C ILE A 34 -21.59 7.38 14.97
N SER A 35 -21.18 7.60 16.22
CA SER A 35 -19.97 7.02 16.79
C SER A 35 -20.06 5.50 16.68
N GLY A 36 -19.11 4.91 15.97
CA GLY A 36 -19.07 3.47 15.75
C GLY A 36 -18.35 3.07 14.47
N ALA A 37 -17.35 3.83 14.01
CA ALA A 37 -16.35 3.21 13.15
C ALA A 37 -15.66 2.14 14.02
N PRO A 38 -15.63 0.85 13.59
CA PRO A 38 -14.62 -0.06 14.13
C PRO A 38 -13.28 0.67 14.04
N PRO A 39 -12.34 0.49 15.01
CA PRO A 39 -10.99 1.00 14.80
C PRO A 39 -10.60 0.53 13.40
N ALA A 40 -10.26 1.47 12.52
CA ALA A 40 -9.94 1.16 11.13
C ALA A 40 -8.97 0.00 11.19
N ARG A 41 -9.43 -1.22 10.84
CA ARG A 41 -8.59 -2.42 10.85
C ARG A 41 -7.39 -2.00 10.03
N GLU A 42 -6.24 -1.88 10.67
CA GLU A 42 -5.08 -1.26 10.04
C GLU A 42 -4.79 -2.10 8.79
N VAL A 43 -5.22 -1.58 7.64
CA VAL A 43 -5.16 -2.30 6.38
C VAL A 43 -3.69 -2.53 6.14
N SER A 44 -3.32 -3.78 5.93
CA SER A 44 -1.99 -4.22 5.49
C SER A 44 -1.34 -3.13 4.63
N GLN A 45 -0.36 -2.41 5.19
CA GLN A 45 0.22 -1.26 4.50
C GLN A 45 1.35 -1.76 3.62
N ASN A 46 1.17 -1.64 2.30
CA ASN A 46 2.28 -1.80 1.37
C ASN A 46 3.28 -0.67 1.62
N LYS A 47 4.49 -1.04 2.06
CA LYS A 47 5.62 -0.13 2.21
C LYS A 47 6.61 -0.39 1.08
N SER A 48 7.35 0.63 0.66
CA SER A 48 8.42 0.46 -0.31
C SER A 48 9.67 1.22 0.13
N PHE A 49 10.82 0.66 -0.23
CA PHE A 49 12.12 1.30 -0.14
C PHE A 49 12.68 1.45 -1.55
N ASP A 50 13.25 2.62 -1.84
CA ASP A 50 13.75 2.97 -3.16
C ASP A 50 15.12 3.62 -3.00
N ASN A 51 16.15 3.03 -3.62
CA ASN A 51 17.52 3.57 -3.59
C ASN A 51 17.95 4.20 -4.92
N GLY A 52 17.00 4.48 -5.82
CA GLY A 52 17.26 5.01 -7.16
C GLY A 52 17.42 3.93 -8.23
N ASN A 53 18.03 2.78 -7.91
CA ASN A 53 18.25 1.68 -8.85
C ASN A 53 17.25 0.52 -8.66
N TYR A 54 16.84 0.29 -7.43
CA TYR A 54 15.96 -0.80 -7.03
C TYR A 54 14.80 -0.27 -6.19
N VAL A 55 13.66 -0.91 -6.36
CA VAL A 55 12.48 -0.74 -5.51
C VAL A 55 12.21 -2.06 -4.82
N ILE A 56 12.20 -2.03 -3.49
CA ILE A 56 11.90 -3.18 -2.65
C ILE A 56 10.55 -2.92 -2.00
N ASN A 57 9.55 -3.73 -2.31
CA ASN A 57 8.21 -3.62 -1.74
C ASN A 57 8.04 -4.64 -0.60
N PHE A 58 7.38 -4.20 0.47
CA PHE A 58 7.11 -4.99 1.66
C PHE A 58 5.62 -4.92 1.97
N ASN A 59 5.04 -6.06 2.30
CA ASN A 59 3.69 -6.13 2.82
C ASN A 59 3.58 -7.24 3.86
N ILE A 60 2.85 -7.01 4.96
CA ILE A 60 2.51 -8.06 5.91
C ILE A 60 1.00 -8.10 6.08
N ILE A 61 0.37 -9.21 5.70
CA ILE A 61 -1.08 -9.36 5.79
C ILE A 61 -1.45 -10.50 6.74
N ASN A 62 -2.50 -10.33 7.52
CA ASN A 62 -3.11 -11.43 8.25
C ASN A 62 -3.64 -12.46 7.25
N THR A 63 -3.24 -13.73 7.38
CA THR A 63 -3.61 -14.76 6.42
C THR A 63 -5.11 -15.04 6.38
N GLU A 64 -5.86 -14.71 7.43
CA GLU A 64 -7.33 -14.78 7.40
C GLU A 64 -7.93 -13.87 6.32
N LEU A 65 -7.32 -12.70 6.12
CA LEU A 65 -7.77 -11.68 5.16
C LEU A 65 -7.36 -11.97 3.71
N LEU A 66 -6.57 -13.01 3.47
CA LEU A 66 -6.24 -13.42 2.12
C LEU A 66 -7.47 -13.94 1.39
N ASP A 67 -7.60 -13.55 0.12
CA ASP A 67 -8.58 -14.16 -0.77
C ASP A 67 -8.38 -15.68 -0.82
N PRO A 68 -9.47 -16.47 -0.81
CA PRO A 68 -9.38 -17.94 -0.85
C PRO A 68 -8.56 -18.46 -2.04
N GLU A 69 -8.63 -17.76 -3.18
CA GLU A 69 -7.86 -18.11 -4.38
C GLU A 69 -6.36 -17.91 -4.18
N ILE A 70 -5.94 -16.78 -3.61
CA ILE A 70 -4.53 -16.48 -3.31
C ILE A 70 -3.98 -17.45 -2.27
N SER A 71 -4.78 -17.73 -1.23
CA SER A 71 -4.46 -18.72 -0.20
C SER A 71 -4.21 -20.10 -0.80
N ARG A 72 -5.06 -20.58 -1.72
CA ARG A 72 -4.84 -21.86 -2.41
C ARG A 72 -3.65 -21.80 -3.36
N LYS A 73 -3.54 -20.74 -4.16
CA LYS A 73 -2.48 -20.57 -5.16
C LYS A 73 -1.09 -20.66 -4.55
N TYR A 74 -0.90 -20.09 -3.36
CA TYR A 74 0.38 -20.08 -2.67
C TYR A 74 0.46 -21.07 -1.50
N ASP A 75 -0.51 -21.97 -1.36
CA ASP A 75 -0.57 -22.95 -0.25
C ASP A 75 -0.37 -22.31 1.12
N VAL A 76 -1.25 -21.35 1.44
CA VAL A 76 -1.23 -20.57 2.69
C VAL A 76 -2.48 -20.88 3.48
N THR A 77 -2.31 -21.48 4.66
CA THR A 77 -3.43 -21.68 5.59
C THR A 77 -3.92 -20.34 6.13
N ARG A 78 -5.20 -20.02 5.89
CA ARG A 78 -5.87 -18.84 6.45
C ARG A 78 -6.08 -19.01 7.95
N SER A 79 -5.57 -18.08 8.76
CA SER A 79 -5.68 -18.11 10.22
C SER A 79 -5.48 -16.73 10.83
N LYS A 80 -6.28 -16.38 11.84
CA LYS A 80 -6.17 -15.14 12.63
C LYS A 80 -4.79 -14.90 13.21
N ASN A 81 -4.09 -15.97 13.60
CA ASN A 81 -2.83 -15.89 14.33
C ASN A 81 -1.62 -16.11 13.42
N ARG A 82 -1.80 -15.97 12.10
CA ARG A 82 -0.72 -16.10 11.11
C ARG A 82 -0.70 -14.88 10.21
N ALA A 83 0.50 -14.43 9.90
CA ALA A 83 0.74 -13.41 8.90
C ALA A 83 1.59 -13.94 7.76
N LEU A 84 1.30 -13.44 6.55
CA LEU A 84 2.13 -13.61 5.37
C LEU A 84 2.93 -12.31 5.17
N VAL A 85 4.25 -12.44 5.20
CA VAL A 85 5.18 -11.39 4.78
C VAL A 85 5.46 -11.60 3.30
N ASN A 86 5.27 -10.57 2.48
CA ASN A 86 5.58 -10.56 1.06
C ASN A 86 6.66 -9.51 0.79
N ILE A 87 7.71 -9.91 0.06
CA ILE A 87 8.76 -9.04 -0.43
C ILE A 87 8.89 -9.22 -1.93
N SER A 88 9.00 -8.11 -2.66
CA SER A 88 9.38 -8.13 -4.08
C SER A 88 10.50 -7.13 -4.33
N VAL A 89 11.39 -7.48 -5.26
CA VAL A 89 12.53 -6.65 -5.66
C VAL A 89 12.39 -6.36 -7.14
N GLN A 90 12.43 -5.08 -7.50
CA GLN A 90 12.34 -4.63 -8.89
C GLN A 90 13.52 -3.72 -9.21
N LYS A 91 14.15 -3.93 -10.35
CA LYS A 91 15.14 -3.03 -10.92
C LYS A 91 14.44 -1.93 -11.72
N LYS A 92 14.87 -0.69 -11.54
CA LYS A 92 14.45 0.44 -12.37
C LYS A 92 15.26 0.46 -13.66
N ASN A 93 14.57 0.53 -14.78
CA ASN A 93 15.17 0.66 -16.09
C ASN A 93 15.29 2.14 -16.47
N GLN A 94 16.11 2.44 -17.49
CA GLN A 94 16.35 3.80 -17.95
C GLN A 94 15.10 4.48 -18.52
N ASP A 95 14.16 3.69 -19.06
CA ASP A 95 12.86 4.15 -19.57
C ASP A 95 11.83 4.40 -18.46
N GLY A 96 12.21 4.23 -17.19
CA GLY A 96 11.34 4.38 -16.02
C GLY A 96 10.48 3.15 -15.70
N SER A 97 10.52 2.11 -16.53
CA SER A 97 9.86 0.83 -16.23
C SER A 97 10.57 0.08 -15.09
N LYS A 98 9.88 -0.91 -14.52
CA LYS A 98 10.39 -1.74 -13.43
C LYS A 98 10.36 -3.20 -13.83
N THR A 99 11.49 -3.89 -13.70
CA THR A 99 11.61 -5.33 -13.99
C THR A 99 11.78 -6.10 -12.68
N PRO A 100 10.98 -7.14 -12.41
CA PRO A 100 11.22 -8.04 -11.28
C PRO A 100 12.60 -8.70 -11.39
N VAL A 101 13.34 -8.77 -10.29
CA VAL A 101 14.65 -9.42 -10.24
C VAL A 101 14.70 -10.42 -9.09
N THR A 102 15.51 -11.47 -9.24
CA THR A 102 15.80 -12.36 -8.12
C THR A 102 16.75 -11.67 -7.14
N ALA A 103 16.77 -12.13 -5.89
CA ALA A 103 17.57 -11.58 -4.82
C ALA A 103 17.81 -12.64 -3.74
N VAL A 104 18.96 -12.57 -3.09
CA VAL A 104 19.21 -13.29 -1.84
C VAL A 104 18.73 -12.41 -0.68
N LEU A 105 17.86 -12.96 0.16
CA LEU A 105 17.31 -12.25 1.32
C LEU A 105 17.91 -12.82 2.60
N ASN A 106 18.56 -11.97 3.39
CA ASN A 106 18.89 -12.27 4.77
C ASN A 106 18.03 -11.41 5.68
N ALA A 107 17.02 -12.01 6.31
CA ALA A 107 16.01 -11.32 7.09
C ALA A 107 16.03 -11.77 8.55
N ASN A 108 16.10 -10.82 9.46
CA ASN A 108 15.81 -10.99 10.87
C ASN A 108 14.43 -10.40 11.16
N VAL A 109 13.49 -11.26 11.57
CA VAL A 109 12.14 -10.85 11.96
C VAL A 109 12.02 -11.00 13.47
N SER A 110 11.60 -9.94 14.14
CA SER A 110 11.39 -9.95 15.59
C SER A 110 10.15 -9.16 15.97
N ASN A 111 9.74 -9.25 17.23
CA ASN A 111 8.80 -8.30 17.80
C ASN A 111 9.53 -7.32 18.74
N LEU A 112 8.81 -6.31 19.26
CA LEU A 112 9.41 -5.30 20.15
C LEU A 112 9.93 -5.83 21.49
N THR A 113 9.57 -7.07 21.87
CA THR A 113 10.12 -7.74 23.06
C THR A 113 11.43 -8.49 22.78
N GLY A 114 11.92 -8.46 21.52
CA GLY A 114 13.11 -9.17 21.09
C GLY A 114 12.88 -10.65 20.76
N GLN A 115 11.64 -11.14 20.78
CA GLN A 115 11.35 -12.50 20.34
C GLN A 115 11.57 -12.62 18.83
N LEU A 116 12.50 -13.49 18.44
CA LEU A 116 12.74 -13.83 17.05
C LEU A 116 11.58 -14.64 16.47
N LYS A 117 11.14 -14.26 15.27
CA LYS A 117 10.24 -15.02 14.40
C LYS A 117 11.10 -15.65 13.31
N LYS A 118 10.84 -16.92 12.99
CA LYS A 118 11.52 -17.64 11.91
C LYS A 118 10.52 -17.91 10.80
N PRO A 119 10.41 -17.05 9.78
CA PRO A 119 9.58 -17.33 8.62
C PRO A 119 10.20 -18.45 7.79
N ASP A 120 9.37 -19.39 7.35
CA ASP A 120 9.75 -20.33 6.30
C ASP A 120 9.61 -19.63 4.94
N TRP A 121 10.72 -19.04 4.47
CA TRP A 121 10.75 -18.28 3.23
C TRP A 121 10.62 -19.18 2.01
N ARG A 122 9.75 -18.79 1.07
CA ARG A 122 9.61 -19.42 -0.24
C ARG A 122 9.67 -18.36 -1.34
N LYS A 123 10.44 -18.64 -2.39
CA LYS A 123 10.41 -17.85 -3.62
C LYS A 123 9.29 -18.36 -4.53
N ILE A 124 8.45 -17.45 -5.01
CA ILE A 124 7.38 -17.71 -5.97
C ILE A 124 7.64 -16.88 -7.21
N GLU A 125 7.64 -17.53 -8.37
CA GLU A 125 7.81 -16.88 -9.67
C GLU A 125 6.50 -17.02 -10.45
N GLU A 126 5.93 -15.90 -10.86
CA GLU A 126 4.73 -15.89 -11.70
C GLU A 126 5.08 -16.26 -13.14
N ALA A 127 4.12 -16.86 -13.84
CA ALA A 127 4.29 -17.28 -15.23
C ALA A 127 4.72 -16.11 -16.13
N GLY A 128 5.63 -16.38 -17.06
CA GLY A 128 6.16 -15.37 -17.97
C GLY A 128 7.06 -14.31 -17.31
N GLY A 129 7.49 -14.51 -16.06
CA GLY A 129 8.39 -13.58 -15.36
C GLY A 129 7.71 -12.27 -14.93
N ALA A 130 6.38 -12.25 -14.86
CA ALA A 130 5.62 -11.04 -14.55
C ALA A 130 5.86 -10.51 -13.13
N ALA A 131 6.19 -11.39 -12.18
CA ALA A 131 6.53 -11.03 -10.81
C ALA A 131 7.34 -12.12 -10.10
N ILE A 132 8.14 -11.70 -9.12
CA ILE A 132 8.89 -12.58 -8.21
C ILE A 132 8.56 -12.12 -6.79
N TYR A 133 8.09 -13.06 -5.97
CA TYR A 133 7.73 -12.83 -4.57
C TYR A 133 8.54 -13.72 -3.65
N TYR A 134 8.94 -13.18 -2.51
CA TYR A 134 9.45 -13.94 -1.38
C TYR A 134 8.40 -13.89 -0.29
N ILE A 135 7.75 -15.03 -0.07
CA ILE A 135 6.69 -15.15 0.93
C ILE A 135 7.23 -15.87 2.17
N GLY A 136 6.94 -15.32 3.34
CA GLY A 136 7.28 -15.91 4.64
C GLY A 136 6.04 -15.99 5.51
N LEU A 137 5.82 -17.13 6.16
CA LEU A 137 4.70 -17.31 7.09
C LEU A 137 5.20 -17.25 8.53
N ILE A 138 4.55 -16.43 9.36
CA ILE A 138 4.90 -16.26 10.76
C ILE A 138 3.67 -16.28 11.65
N ARG A 139 3.85 -16.67 12.92
CA ARG A 139 2.82 -16.54 13.94
C ARG A 139 2.83 -15.12 14.52
N ILE A 140 1.63 -14.59 14.69
CA ILE A 140 1.40 -13.25 15.25
C ILE A 140 0.43 -13.30 16.44
N ALA A 141 0.55 -12.32 17.33
CA ALA A 141 -0.41 -12.04 18.40
C ALA A 141 -1.13 -10.70 18.16
N ASN A 142 -2.27 -10.49 18.84
CA ASN A 142 -3.00 -9.22 18.72
C ASN A 142 -2.17 -8.04 19.21
N GLY A 143 -2.15 -6.96 18.45
CA GLY A 143 -1.39 -5.74 18.77
C GLY A 143 0.12 -5.89 18.67
N GLU A 144 0.63 -7.03 18.19
CA GLU A 144 2.07 -7.29 18.05
C GLU A 144 2.69 -6.41 16.97
N THR A 145 3.74 -5.69 17.31
CA THR A 145 4.57 -4.97 16.33
C THR A 145 5.74 -5.82 15.91
N LEU A 146 5.76 -6.15 14.61
CA LEU A 146 6.85 -6.84 13.96
C LEU A 146 7.89 -5.82 13.47
N VAL A 147 9.15 -6.18 13.64
CA VAL A 147 10.32 -5.48 13.13
C VAL A 147 11.05 -6.43 12.19
N ILE A 148 11.29 -5.97 10.98
CA ILE A 148 12.02 -6.74 9.97
C ILE A 148 13.24 -5.93 9.60
N ASP A 149 14.40 -6.50 9.91
CA ASP A 149 15.71 -6.05 9.48
C ASP A 149 16.22 -6.97 8.39
N MET A 150 16.62 -6.43 7.25
CA MET A 150 16.96 -7.26 6.11
C MET A 150 18.10 -6.67 5.31
N ASN A 151 18.95 -7.55 4.81
CA ASN A 151 19.89 -7.27 3.74
C ASN A 151 19.38 -7.96 2.47
N VAL A 152 19.08 -7.16 1.45
CA VAL A 152 18.59 -7.62 0.15
C VAL A 152 19.74 -7.53 -0.84
N LEU A 153 20.18 -8.65 -1.40
CA LEU A 153 21.21 -8.67 -2.44
C LEU A 153 20.55 -9.04 -3.77
N PRO A 154 20.21 -8.06 -4.63
CA PRO A 154 19.70 -8.34 -5.97
C PRO A 154 20.71 -9.14 -6.79
N ASP A 155 20.22 -9.98 -7.70
CA ASP A 155 21.08 -10.78 -8.56
C ASP A 155 21.97 -9.89 -9.46
N GLY A 156 23.24 -10.27 -9.58
CA GLY A 156 24.27 -9.51 -10.27
C GLY A 156 24.87 -8.33 -9.49
N GLU A 157 24.40 -8.04 -8.27
CA GLU A 157 25.01 -7.05 -7.39
C GLU A 157 25.97 -7.70 -6.38
N ASN A 158 26.91 -6.91 -5.84
CA ASN A 158 27.84 -7.37 -4.79
C ASN A 158 27.51 -6.80 -3.40
N ASP A 159 26.88 -5.62 -3.38
CA ASP A 159 26.58 -4.91 -2.14
C ASP A 159 25.10 -5.10 -1.75
N PRO A 160 24.82 -5.66 -0.56
CA PRO A 160 23.46 -5.78 -0.07
C PRO A 160 22.85 -4.41 0.25
N ILE A 161 21.57 -4.27 -0.04
CA ILE A 161 20.75 -3.11 0.30
C ILE A 161 20.13 -3.34 1.69
N PRO A 162 20.53 -2.60 2.73
CA PRO A 162 19.93 -2.72 4.05
C PRO A 162 18.56 -2.03 4.06
N VAL A 163 17.56 -2.74 4.58
CA VAL A 163 16.19 -2.25 4.70
C VAL A 163 15.64 -2.65 6.06
N ARG A 164 14.92 -1.72 6.69
CA ARG A 164 14.22 -1.96 7.95
C ARG A 164 12.80 -1.45 7.86
N PHE A 165 11.84 -2.28 8.24
CA PHE A 165 10.45 -1.88 8.32
C PHE A 165 9.79 -2.45 9.57
N GLN A 166 8.73 -1.77 10.01
CA GLN A 166 7.93 -2.20 11.15
C GLN A 166 6.47 -2.16 10.77
N GLN A 167 5.71 -3.11 11.31
CA GLN A 167 4.26 -3.13 11.14
C GLN A 167 3.59 -3.69 12.38
N ARG A 168 2.54 -3.01 12.84
CA ARG A 168 1.66 -3.51 13.88
C ARG A 168 0.61 -4.42 13.29
N MET A 169 0.37 -5.54 13.96
CA MET A 169 -0.57 -6.57 13.53
C MET A 169 -1.74 -6.63 14.51
N PHE A 170 -2.92 -6.85 13.95
CA PHE A 170 -4.15 -7.07 14.72
C PHE A 170 -4.81 -8.38 14.28
N THR A 171 -5.48 -9.05 15.22
CA THR A 171 -6.08 -10.38 15.00
C THR A 171 -7.56 -10.44 15.39
N ASP A 172 -8.19 -9.31 15.64
CA ASP A 172 -9.57 -9.14 16.12
C ASP A 172 -10.62 -8.87 15.01
#